data_AF-A0A1H3X657-F1
#
_entry.id   AF-A0A1H3X657-F1
#
_cell.length_a   1.000
_cell.length_b   1.000
_cell.length_c   1.000
_cell.angle_alpha   90.00
_cell.angle_beta   90.00
_cell.angle_gamma   90.00
#
_symmetry.space_group_name_H-M   'P 1'
#
loop_
_entity.id
_entity.type
_entity.pdbx_description
1 polymer ?
#
loop_
_entity_poly.entity_id
_entity_poly.type
_entity_poly.pdbx_seq_one_letter_code
_entity_poly.pdbx_strand_id
1 'polypeptide(L)'
;MPQTTTSNTDNRTIVKNKILELNSLAKDADTKMREALTARNQASATLWRERRDYYNAESKRLTEWLNTPPAPSMTPEEIRKRLNELPYKIQYANKMLTEYQRVNNAAKINEWARELQNLEAEQARLKAINTTTPSPVTPPPTPVRPAPVTPTPAQPTPVTPAPATPPPATNSNDFISNLADTFNTNGNQDYAHNAILKELLEGKYSAAKIPANDPKTAAYTVVRTNNSAPLHWIRNQTQAQDLYKRLPVVNDQEKRRFPSLNLSGRRMGQTFFIRDFMQVNSQGNLTVGDLIAVDDTVYSLFAQDFDKLVNSINQYQQQRGRTYRVFPFLRMAHRDAFQLIPDRTPDGIDRYGGAVMSNVSITGNLLYSDGALQGIFASDGAFRNLHIRNNHLQIGGQHTISISGMLNGSILGNTDIHNRPLADDKIALYPLRLGGGANIYIIGFKNKTAINPTDTRYYQYDTILGVPPARDFRRQIQASGRCYRDVDMVELHTLLKRQNPQTPTQWQAMMDTLVQRGFAQVAT
;
A
#
# COMPACT_ATOMS: atom_id res chain seq x y z
N MET A 1 -11.94 53.36 -16.10
CA MET A 1 -12.14 52.28 -15.10
C MET A 1 -10.76 51.84 -14.61
N PRO A 2 -10.48 51.82 -13.29
CA PRO A 2 -9.14 51.48 -12.81
C PRO A 2 -8.90 49.97 -12.87
N GLN A 3 -7.71 49.59 -13.31
CA GLN A 3 -7.19 48.22 -13.28
C GLN A 3 -6.90 47.80 -11.84
N THR A 4 -7.63 46.80 -11.32
CA THR A 4 -7.29 46.09 -10.09
C THR A 4 -6.36 44.92 -10.41
N THR A 5 -5.06 45.16 -10.35
CA THR A 5 -4.02 44.14 -10.21
C THR A 5 -3.44 44.22 -8.79
N THR A 6 -4.22 43.83 -7.78
CA THR A 6 -3.69 43.64 -6.41
C THR A 6 -2.88 42.35 -6.36
N SER A 7 -1.61 42.50 -6.68
CA SER A 7 -0.57 41.48 -6.60
C SER A 7 -0.40 40.95 -5.16
N ASN A 8 0.09 39.72 -5.01
CA ASN A 8 0.46 39.07 -3.74
C ASN A 8 1.28 39.94 -2.75
N THR A 9 1.88 41.03 -3.23
CA THR A 9 2.62 42.03 -2.46
C THR A 9 1.74 42.75 -1.42
N ASP A 10 0.46 43.02 -1.73
CA ASP A 10 -0.45 43.71 -0.80
C ASP A 10 -0.77 42.86 0.45
N ASN A 11 -0.90 41.53 0.27
CA ASN A 11 -1.19 40.62 1.38
C ASN A 11 0.00 40.46 2.34
N ARG A 12 1.25 40.47 1.86
CA ARG A 12 2.43 40.36 2.75
C ARG A 12 2.63 41.61 3.60
N THR A 13 2.30 42.80 3.07
CA THR A 13 2.33 44.05 3.84
C THR A 13 1.30 44.04 4.97
N ILE A 14 0.08 43.56 4.70
CA ILE A 14 -0.95 43.37 5.73
C ILE A 14 -0.48 42.41 6.83
N VAL A 15 0.13 41.28 6.44
CA VAL A 15 0.66 40.31 7.41
C VAL A 15 1.81 40.89 8.24
N LYS A 16 2.72 41.67 7.64
CA LYS A 16 3.77 42.40 8.37
C LYS A 16 3.17 43.35 9.41
N ASN A 17 2.15 44.12 9.04
CA ASN A 17 1.47 45.03 9.96
C ASN A 17 0.78 44.26 11.10
N LYS A 18 0.18 43.10 10.80
CA LYS A 18 -0.44 42.25 11.84
C LYS A 18 0.58 41.67 12.81
N ILE A 19 1.77 41.29 12.35
CA ILE A 19 2.87 40.85 13.22
C ILE A 19 3.29 41.98 14.17
N LEU A 20 3.42 43.21 13.65
CA LEU A 20 3.75 44.37 14.49
C LEU A 20 2.67 44.63 15.55
N GLU A 21 1.39 44.52 15.18
CA GLU A 21 0.26 44.62 16.11
C GLU A 21 0.32 43.54 17.20
N LEU A 22 0.52 42.27 16.82
CA LEU A 22 0.61 41.15 17.76
C LEU A 22 1.80 41.30 18.72
N ASN A 23 2.95 41.76 18.23
CA ASN A 23 4.11 42.04 19.06
C ASN A 23 3.83 43.17 20.07
N SER A 24 3.07 44.21 19.67
CA SER A 24 2.62 45.28 20.56
C SER A 24 1.67 44.74 21.64
N LEU A 25 0.69 43.92 21.26
CA LEU A 25 -0.25 43.28 22.17
C LEU A 25 0.43 42.32 23.15
N ALA A 26 1.45 41.57 22.71
CA ALA A 26 2.26 40.73 23.58
C ALA A 26 3.00 41.56 24.64
N LYS A 27 3.51 42.73 24.28
CA LYS A 27 4.19 43.65 25.21
C LYS A 27 3.22 44.27 26.23
N ASP A 28 2.02 44.66 25.79
CA ASP A 28 0.95 45.13 26.68
C ASP A 28 0.52 44.04 27.67
N ALA A 29 0.29 42.82 27.16
CA ALA A 29 -0.07 41.67 27.99
C ALA A 29 1.02 41.33 29.02
N ASP A 30 2.30 41.41 28.65
CA ASP A 30 3.42 41.21 29.59
C ASP A 30 3.45 42.29 30.68
N THR A 31 3.17 43.55 30.32
CA THR A 31 3.07 44.67 31.26
C THR A 31 1.94 44.43 32.27
N LYS A 32 0.74 44.10 31.79
CA LYS A 32 -0.43 43.80 32.65
C LYS A 32 -0.23 42.55 33.51
N MET A 33 0.50 41.56 33.02
CA MET A 33 0.91 40.41 33.83
C MET A 33 1.78 40.86 35.01
N ARG A 34 2.77 41.73 34.80
CA ARG A 34 3.65 42.23 35.86
C ARG A 34 2.91 43.11 36.87
N GLU A 35 1.99 43.95 36.40
CA GLU A 35 1.11 44.75 37.28
C GLU A 35 0.24 43.85 38.17
N ALA A 36 -0.38 42.82 37.58
CA ALA A 36 -1.17 41.84 38.34
C ALA A 36 -0.33 41.09 39.38
N LEU A 37 0.91 40.70 39.05
CA LEU A 37 1.84 40.07 39.99
C LEU A 37 2.21 41.02 41.13
N THR A 38 2.45 42.31 40.84
CA THR A 38 2.74 43.33 41.85
C THR A 38 1.56 43.53 42.80
N ALA A 39 0.34 43.50 42.26
CA ALA A 39 -0.91 43.53 43.02
C ALA A 39 -1.25 42.21 43.72
N ARG A 40 -0.38 41.19 43.63
CA ARG A 40 -0.59 39.83 44.16
C ARG A 40 -1.87 39.14 43.66
N ASN A 41 -2.35 39.52 42.47
CA ASN A 41 -3.50 38.91 41.82
C ASN A 41 -3.04 37.83 40.83
N GLN A 42 -2.86 36.61 41.37
CA GLN A 42 -2.33 35.48 40.61
C GLN A 42 -3.24 35.05 39.44
N ALA A 43 -4.56 35.15 39.61
CA ALA A 43 -5.52 34.76 38.57
C ALA A 43 -5.41 35.67 37.34
N SER A 44 -5.36 36.99 37.56
CA SER A 44 -5.15 37.96 36.46
C SER A 44 -3.77 37.80 35.82
N ALA A 45 -2.72 37.52 36.61
CA ALA A 45 -1.39 37.27 36.08
C ALA A 45 -1.35 36.04 35.14
N THR A 46 -2.04 34.95 35.51
CA THR A 46 -2.15 33.75 34.65
C THR A 46 -2.87 34.06 33.35
N LEU A 47 -4.01 34.77 33.40
CA LEU A 47 -4.76 35.16 32.20
C LEU A 47 -3.91 36.02 31.24
N TRP A 48 -3.17 37.00 31.76
CA TRP A 48 -2.32 37.85 30.93
C TRP A 48 -1.12 37.10 30.34
N ARG A 49 -0.58 36.11 31.07
CA ARG A 49 0.44 35.21 30.55
C ARG A 49 -0.07 34.40 29.36
N GLU A 50 -1.25 33.79 29.48
CA GLU A 50 -1.87 33.02 28.39
C GLU A 50 -2.09 33.88 27.13
N ARG A 51 -2.57 35.13 27.30
CA ARG A 51 -2.74 36.08 26.19
C ARG A 51 -1.42 36.43 25.51
N ARG A 52 -0.38 36.74 26.30
CA ARG A 52 0.96 37.02 25.79
C ARG A 52 1.50 35.84 24.99
N ASP A 53 1.38 34.63 25.53
CA ASP A 53 1.89 33.42 24.90
C ASP A 53 1.12 33.12 23.60
N TYR A 54 -0.20 33.36 23.56
CA TYR A 54 -1.00 33.31 22.33
C TYR A 54 -0.52 34.31 21.28
N TYR A 55 -0.33 35.58 21.63
CA TYR A 55 0.14 36.61 20.68
C TYR A 55 1.54 36.28 20.12
N ASN A 56 2.44 35.78 20.96
CA ASN A 56 3.78 35.34 20.55
C ASN A 56 3.72 34.14 19.60
N ALA A 57 2.89 33.14 19.88
CA ALA A 57 2.72 31.97 19.03
C ALA A 57 2.18 32.36 17.64
N GLU A 58 1.18 33.25 17.59
CA GLU A 58 0.60 33.71 16.33
C GLU A 58 1.57 34.60 15.54
N SER A 59 2.30 35.50 16.21
CA SER A 59 3.36 36.30 15.59
C SER A 59 4.45 35.43 14.96
N LYS A 60 4.87 34.38 15.67
CA LYS A 60 5.83 33.38 15.15
C LYS A 60 5.29 32.68 13.90
N ARG A 61 4.04 32.20 13.94
CA ARG A 61 3.38 31.53 12.80
C ARG A 61 3.33 32.42 11.56
N LEU A 62 2.96 33.68 11.72
CA LEU A 62 2.90 34.64 10.61
C LEU A 62 4.30 35.01 10.08
N THR A 63 5.30 35.06 10.96
CA THR A 63 6.70 35.26 10.58
C THR A 63 7.24 34.09 9.75
N GLU A 64 6.97 32.85 10.16
CA GLU A 64 7.32 31.65 9.40
C GLU A 64 6.64 31.65 8.01
N TRP A 65 5.37 32.06 7.94
CA TRP A 65 4.66 32.24 6.68
C TRP A 65 5.31 33.32 5.78
N LEU A 66 5.73 34.45 6.35
CA LEU A 66 6.45 35.52 5.63
C LEU A 66 7.86 35.11 5.16
N ASN A 67 8.48 34.14 5.82
CA ASN A 67 9.79 33.63 5.43
C ASN A 67 9.69 32.43 4.49
N THR A 68 8.49 31.86 4.33
CA THR A 68 8.25 30.83 3.33
C THR A 68 8.36 31.48 1.94
N PRO A 69 9.25 30.98 1.06
CA PRO A 69 9.35 31.47 -0.31
C PRO A 69 7.97 31.47 -0.97
N PRO A 70 7.61 32.48 -1.76
CA PRO A 70 6.39 32.39 -2.57
C PRO A 70 6.47 31.10 -3.37
N ALA A 71 5.40 30.29 -3.27
CA ALA A 71 5.33 29.05 -4.02
C ALA A 71 5.65 29.33 -5.49
N PRO A 72 6.42 28.47 -6.18
CA PRO A 72 6.67 28.63 -7.60
C PRO A 72 5.34 28.88 -8.32
N SER A 73 5.32 29.81 -9.27
CA SER A 73 4.13 30.06 -10.08
C SER A 73 3.75 28.76 -10.78
N MET A 74 2.65 28.14 -10.37
CA MET A 74 2.14 26.95 -11.03
C MET A 74 1.66 27.32 -12.43
N THR A 75 1.98 26.50 -13.41
CA THR A 75 1.42 26.65 -14.76
C THR A 75 -0.10 26.38 -14.73
N PRO A 76 -0.88 26.92 -15.68
CA PRO A 76 -2.31 26.60 -15.79
C PRO A 76 -2.59 25.09 -15.86
N GLU A 77 -1.72 24.32 -16.53
CA GLU A 77 -1.79 22.86 -16.61
C GLU A 77 -1.61 22.19 -15.24
N GLU A 78 -0.65 22.66 -14.44
CA GLU A 78 -0.42 22.16 -13.08
C GLU A 78 -1.60 22.47 -12.15
N ILE A 79 -2.18 23.67 -12.27
CA ILE A 79 -3.38 24.06 -11.51
C ILE A 79 -4.55 23.14 -11.88
N ARG A 80 -4.78 22.90 -13.18
CA ARG A 80 -5.83 22.02 -13.67
C ARG A 80 -5.63 20.58 -13.19
N LYS A 81 -4.39 20.08 -13.24
CA LYS A 81 -4.04 18.74 -12.72
C LYS A 81 -4.31 18.64 -11.22
N ARG A 82 -3.85 19.60 -10.42
CA ARG A 82 -4.09 19.61 -8.96
C ARG A 82 -5.57 19.73 -8.61
N LEU A 83 -6.32 20.59 -9.31
CA LEU A 83 -7.78 20.71 -9.11
C LEU A 83 -8.51 19.40 -9.42
N ASN A 84 -8.03 18.61 -10.37
CA ASN A 84 -8.59 17.28 -10.66
C ASN A 84 -8.25 16.24 -9.57
N GLU A 85 -7.11 16.37 -8.89
CA GLU A 85 -6.67 15.45 -7.82
C GLU A 85 -7.29 15.77 -6.45
N LEU A 86 -7.48 17.06 -6.13
CA LEU A 86 -7.88 17.53 -4.80
C LEU A 86 -9.20 16.96 -4.26
N PRO A 87 -10.30 16.83 -5.04
CA PRO A 87 -11.52 16.20 -4.55
C PRO A 87 -11.29 14.81 -3.94
N TYR A 88 -10.38 14.03 -4.54
CA TYR A 88 -10.06 12.68 -4.07
C TYR A 88 -9.19 12.70 -2.82
N LYS A 89 -8.19 13.59 -2.75
CA LYS A 89 -7.38 13.76 -1.54
C LYS A 89 -8.25 14.19 -0.35
N ILE A 90 -9.19 15.10 -0.58
CA ILE A 90 -10.18 15.55 0.42
C ILE A 90 -11.06 14.37 0.85
N GLN A 91 -11.59 13.58 -0.10
CA GLN A 91 -12.39 12.40 0.21
C GLN A 91 -11.61 11.35 1.01
N TYR A 92 -10.35 11.12 0.66
CA TYR A 92 -9.45 10.20 1.36
C TYR A 92 -9.16 10.68 2.78
N ALA A 93 -8.80 11.96 2.96
CA ALA A 93 -8.57 12.54 4.28
C ALA A 93 -9.80 12.44 5.18
N ASN A 94 -11.00 12.75 4.66
CA ASN A 94 -12.26 12.57 5.36
C ASN A 94 -12.50 11.12 5.81
N LYS A 95 -12.19 10.17 4.94
CA LYS A 95 -12.34 8.74 5.25
C LYS A 95 -11.35 8.28 6.31
N MET A 96 -10.09 8.68 6.23
CA MET A 96 -9.09 8.36 7.25
C MET A 96 -9.46 8.97 8.59
N LEU A 97 -9.94 10.22 8.60
CA LEU A 97 -10.48 10.87 9.79
C LEU A 97 -11.60 10.04 10.43
N THR A 98 -12.57 9.60 9.62
CA THR A 98 -13.70 8.75 10.07
C THR A 98 -13.20 7.42 10.66
N GLU A 99 -12.25 6.76 10.01
CA GLU A 99 -11.70 5.48 10.50
C GLU A 99 -10.96 5.65 11.83
N TYR A 100 -10.17 6.72 11.99
CA TYR A 100 -9.45 6.98 13.23
C TYR A 100 -10.35 7.44 14.37
N GLN A 101 -11.46 8.12 14.06
CA GLN A 101 -12.54 8.37 15.01
C GLN A 101 -13.14 7.06 15.52
N ARG A 102 -13.37 6.07 14.64
CA ARG A 102 -13.92 4.75 15.00
C ARG A 102 -13.03 3.98 15.99
N VAL A 103 -11.71 4.09 15.86
CA VAL A 103 -10.74 3.42 16.75
C VAL A 103 -10.22 4.33 17.87
N ASN A 104 -10.82 5.51 18.06
CA ASN A 104 -10.52 6.48 19.10
C ASN A 104 -9.03 6.88 19.20
N ASN A 105 -8.36 7.06 18.06
CA ASN A 105 -6.95 7.44 18.00
C ASN A 105 -6.79 8.97 17.88
N ALA A 106 -6.75 9.67 19.02
CA ALA A 106 -6.75 11.14 19.09
C ALA A 106 -5.60 11.80 18.29
N ALA A 107 -4.40 11.21 18.30
CA ALA A 107 -3.26 11.76 17.56
C ALA A 107 -3.51 11.74 16.04
N LYS A 108 -4.00 10.61 15.52
CA LYS A 108 -4.32 10.48 14.09
C LYS A 108 -5.56 11.27 13.69
N ILE A 109 -6.55 11.42 14.57
CA ILE A 109 -7.70 12.30 14.33
C ILE A 109 -7.22 13.73 14.07
N ASN A 110 -6.34 14.26 14.94
CA ASN A 110 -5.83 15.63 14.79
C ASN A 110 -4.97 15.81 13.54
N GLU A 111 -4.14 14.82 13.20
CA GLU A 111 -3.33 14.80 11.98
C GLU A 111 -4.22 14.90 10.73
N TRP A 112 -5.20 14.01 10.61
CA TRP A 112 -6.08 13.94 9.44
C TRP A 112 -7.07 15.11 9.35
N ALA A 113 -7.52 15.65 10.47
CA ALA A 113 -8.34 16.87 10.49
C ALA A 113 -7.57 18.08 9.94
N ARG A 114 -6.28 18.21 10.32
CA ARG A 114 -5.41 19.28 9.80
C ARG A 114 -5.12 19.09 8.31
N GLU A 115 -4.86 17.86 7.88
CA GLU A 115 -4.64 17.55 6.46
C GLU A 115 -5.88 17.87 5.62
N LEU A 116 -7.06 17.49 6.09
CA LEU A 116 -8.32 17.81 5.42
C LEU A 116 -8.50 19.32 5.24
N GLN A 117 -8.30 20.09 6.31
CA GLN A 117 -8.40 21.55 6.28
C GLN A 117 -7.40 22.17 5.28
N ASN A 118 -6.17 21.65 5.22
CA ASN A 118 -5.15 22.12 4.28
C ASN A 118 -5.55 21.85 2.82
N LEU A 119 -6.09 20.66 2.54
CA LEU A 119 -6.53 20.27 1.18
C LEU A 119 -7.74 21.10 0.72
N GLU A 120 -8.70 21.36 1.61
CA GLU A 120 -9.84 22.23 1.32
C GLU A 120 -9.42 23.67 1.05
N ALA A 121 -8.48 24.19 1.85
CA ALA A 121 -7.89 25.52 1.64
C ALA A 121 -7.12 25.60 0.32
N GLU A 122 -6.36 24.55 -0.04
CA GLU A 122 -5.66 24.48 -1.34
C GLU A 122 -6.66 24.49 -2.50
N GLN A 123 -7.75 23.71 -2.40
CA GLN A 123 -8.77 23.67 -3.44
C GLN A 123 -9.44 25.03 -3.63
N ALA A 124 -9.80 25.71 -2.54
CA ALA A 124 -10.36 27.06 -2.59
C ALA A 124 -9.38 28.04 -3.26
N ARG A 125 -8.10 28.00 -2.89
CA ARG A 125 -7.04 28.85 -3.45
C ARG A 125 -6.86 28.61 -4.95
N LEU A 126 -6.77 27.34 -5.39
CA LEU A 126 -6.56 27.02 -6.81
C LEU A 126 -7.78 27.37 -7.67
N LYS A 127 -9.01 27.20 -7.15
CA LYS A 127 -10.23 27.65 -7.83
C LYS A 127 -10.21 29.17 -8.07
N ALA A 128 -9.80 29.95 -7.07
CA ALA A 128 -9.71 31.41 -7.17
C ALA A 128 -8.68 31.86 -8.23
N ILE A 129 -7.53 31.19 -8.33
CA ILE A 129 -6.50 31.49 -9.35
C ILE A 129 -7.01 31.15 -10.76
N ASN A 130 -7.73 30.03 -10.90
CA ASN A 130 -8.26 29.59 -12.20
C ASN A 130 -9.33 30.56 -12.74
N THR A 131 -10.10 31.22 -11.88
CA THR A 131 -11.12 32.22 -12.28
C THR A 131 -10.56 33.56 -12.74
N THR A 132 -9.30 33.88 -12.42
CA THR A 132 -8.67 35.17 -12.77
C THR A 132 -7.85 35.15 -14.05
N THR A 133 -7.72 33.99 -14.70
CA THR A 133 -6.94 33.86 -15.93
C THR A 133 -7.84 34.12 -17.15
N PRO A 134 -7.63 35.18 -17.94
CA PRO A 134 -8.46 35.45 -19.11
C PRO A 134 -8.37 34.29 -20.11
N SER A 135 -9.51 33.86 -20.64
CA SER A 135 -9.59 32.81 -21.66
C SER A 135 -8.64 33.14 -22.83
N PRO A 136 -7.88 32.17 -23.36
CA PRO A 136 -7.08 32.38 -24.55
C PRO A 136 -8.00 32.79 -25.70
N VAL A 137 -7.67 33.89 -26.37
CA VAL A 137 -8.34 34.30 -27.60
C VAL A 137 -8.07 33.22 -28.64
N THR A 138 -9.11 32.51 -29.05
CA THR A 138 -9.04 31.49 -30.11
C THR A 138 -8.61 32.16 -31.42
N PRO A 139 -7.44 31.82 -32.00
CA PRO A 139 -7.09 32.34 -33.32
C PRO A 139 -8.02 31.71 -34.39
N PRO A 140 -8.41 32.47 -35.43
CA PRO A 140 -9.26 31.98 -36.50
C PRO A 140 -8.59 30.80 -37.24
N PRO A 141 -9.37 29.83 -37.73
CA PRO A 141 -8.85 28.63 -38.37
C PRO A 141 -8.08 28.97 -39.65
N THR A 142 -6.83 28.49 -39.74
CA THR A 142 -6.00 28.57 -40.94
C THR A 142 -6.54 27.60 -42.01
N PRO A 143 -6.70 28.02 -43.28
CA PRO A 143 -7.14 27.13 -44.36
C PRO A 143 -6.12 26.02 -44.62
N VAL A 144 -6.59 24.77 -44.59
CA VAL A 144 -5.76 23.59 -44.89
C VAL A 144 -5.62 23.43 -46.40
N ARG A 145 -4.38 23.47 -46.90
CA ARG A 145 -4.00 23.17 -48.28
C ARG A 145 -3.87 21.63 -48.44
N PRO A 146 -4.46 21.01 -49.48
CA PRO A 146 -4.30 19.58 -49.73
C PRO A 146 -2.86 19.25 -50.14
N ALA A 147 -2.29 18.19 -49.55
CA ALA A 147 -0.99 17.66 -49.95
C ALA A 147 -1.13 16.69 -51.15
N PRO A 148 -0.12 16.60 -52.05
CA PRO A 148 -0.15 15.70 -53.19
C PRO A 148 0.06 14.24 -52.77
N VAL A 149 -0.66 13.33 -53.44
CA VAL A 149 -0.58 11.88 -53.22
C VAL A 149 0.55 11.31 -54.08
N THR A 150 1.46 10.57 -53.46
CA THR A 150 2.49 9.77 -54.17
C THR A 150 2.19 8.29 -53.97
N PRO A 151 2.11 7.46 -55.03
CA PRO A 151 1.84 6.03 -54.89
C PRO A 151 3.07 5.28 -54.37
N THR A 152 2.88 4.45 -53.35
CA THR A 152 3.90 3.52 -52.82
C THR A 152 3.62 2.10 -53.33
N PRO A 153 4.63 1.28 -53.68
CA PRO A 153 4.45 -0.06 -54.25
C PRO A 153 3.91 -1.10 -53.24
N ALA A 154 3.19 -2.09 -53.77
CA ALA A 154 2.51 -3.14 -53.01
C ALA A 154 3.47 -4.13 -52.32
N GLN A 155 3.22 -4.38 -51.03
CA GLN A 155 3.82 -5.43 -50.22
C GLN A 155 2.77 -6.53 -49.96
N PRO A 156 3.12 -7.84 -50.00
CA PRO A 156 2.14 -8.93 -49.87
C PRO A 156 1.53 -9.01 -48.46
N THR A 157 0.22 -9.25 -48.42
CA THR A 157 -0.66 -9.29 -47.24
C THR A 157 -0.47 -10.55 -46.38
N PRO A 158 -0.25 -10.39 -45.06
CA PRO A 158 -0.45 -11.47 -44.09
C PRO A 158 -1.95 -11.72 -43.86
N VAL A 159 -2.32 -13.00 -43.77
CA VAL A 159 -3.68 -13.46 -43.44
C VAL A 159 -4.06 -12.99 -42.03
N THR A 160 -5.09 -12.14 -41.95
CA THR A 160 -5.66 -11.63 -40.69
C THR A 160 -6.72 -12.63 -40.18
N PRO A 161 -6.61 -13.17 -38.95
CA PRO A 161 -7.68 -13.95 -38.34
C PRO A 161 -8.93 -13.07 -38.16
N ALA A 162 -10.12 -13.65 -38.38
CA ALA A 162 -11.39 -12.96 -38.23
C ALA A 162 -11.52 -12.30 -36.85
N PRO A 163 -12.06 -11.07 -36.74
CA PRO A 163 -12.31 -10.42 -35.46
C PRO A 163 -13.25 -11.26 -34.62
N ALA A 164 -12.81 -11.64 -33.41
CA ALA A 164 -13.72 -12.20 -32.42
C ALA A 164 -14.73 -11.12 -32.04
N THR A 165 -16.02 -11.42 -32.21
CA THR A 165 -17.12 -10.54 -31.81
C THR A 165 -17.00 -10.21 -30.32
N PRO A 166 -16.93 -8.92 -29.91
CA PRO A 166 -16.92 -8.57 -28.51
C PRO A 166 -18.21 -9.06 -27.83
N PRO A 167 -18.15 -9.61 -26.61
CA PRO A 167 -19.37 -9.94 -25.87
C PRO A 167 -20.24 -8.68 -25.67
N PRO A 168 -21.58 -8.82 -25.62
CA PRO A 168 -22.49 -7.70 -25.46
C PRO A 168 -22.19 -6.94 -24.17
N ALA A 169 -22.18 -5.61 -24.25
CA ALA A 169 -22.01 -4.75 -23.09
C ALA A 169 -23.14 -5.00 -22.09
N THR A 170 -22.83 -5.59 -20.94
CA THR A 170 -23.73 -5.64 -19.78
C THR A 170 -24.08 -4.22 -19.38
N ASN A 171 -25.37 -3.91 -19.21
CA ASN A 171 -25.77 -2.62 -18.67
C ASN A 171 -25.12 -2.47 -17.28
N SER A 172 -24.53 -1.31 -16.99
CA SER A 172 -23.81 -1.09 -15.73
C SER A 172 -24.65 -1.39 -14.48
N ASN A 173 -25.98 -1.22 -14.56
CA ASN A 173 -26.91 -1.57 -13.48
C ASN A 173 -27.04 -3.09 -13.24
N ASP A 174 -26.90 -3.91 -14.28
CA ASP A 174 -26.96 -5.37 -14.18
C ASP A 174 -25.69 -5.91 -13.51
N PHE A 175 -24.52 -5.33 -13.84
CA PHE A 175 -23.26 -5.69 -13.17
C PHE A 175 -23.32 -5.42 -11.66
N ILE A 176 -23.74 -4.20 -11.27
CA ILE A 176 -23.77 -3.77 -9.87
C ILE A 176 -24.70 -4.66 -9.04
N SER A 177 -25.92 -4.89 -9.52
CA SER A 177 -26.92 -5.68 -8.78
C SER A 177 -26.51 -7.15 -8.64
N ASN A 178 -26.05 -7.78 -9.73
CA ASN A 178 -25.59 -9.18 -9.71
C ASN A 178 -24.38 -9.39 -8.79
N LEU A 179 -23.41 -8.48 -8.84
CA LEU A 179 -22.22 -8.57 -8.00
C LEU A 179 -22.58 -8.36 -6.52
N ALA A 180 -23.45 -7.40 -6.21
CA ALA A 180 -23.91 -7.15 -4.86
C ALA A 180 -24.66 -8.36 -4.27
N ASP A 181 -25.57 -8.97 -5.03
CA ASP A 181 -26.31 -10.17 -4.63
C ASP A 181 -25.37 -11.37 -4.37
N THR A 182 -24.40 -11.59 -5.26
CA THR A 182 -23.42 -12.68 -5.10
C THR A 182 -22.51 -12.44 -3.89
N PHE A 183 -21.99 -11.22 -3.73
CA PHE A 183 -21.15 -10.85 -2.59
C PHE A 183 -21.91 -10.92 -1.27
N ASN A 184 -23.20 -10.57 -1.23
CA ASN A 184 -24.01 -10.74 -0.01
C ASN A 184 -24.15 -12.21 0.40
N THR A 185 -24.12 -13.12 -0.57
CA THR A 185 -24.25 -14.56 -0.33
C THR A 185 -22.98 -15.17 0.23
N ASN A 186 -21.80 -14.77 -0.28
CA ASN A 186 -20.52 -15.41 0.07
C ASN A 186 -19.61 -14.56 0.97
N GLY A 187 -19.85 -13.25 1.10
CA GLY A 187 -19.01 -12.31 1.86
C GLY A 187 -17.56 -12.20 1.35
N ASN A 188 -17.24 -12.71 0.16
CA ASN A 188 -15.87 -12.91 -0.30
C ASN A 188 -15.33 -11.65 -1.03
N GLN A 189 -14.42 -10.94 -0.37
CA GLN A 189 -13.78 -9.74 -0.92
C GLN A 189 -13.00 -10.02 -2.20
N ASP A 190 -12.27 -11.13 -2.28
CA ASP A 190 -11.49 -11.48 -3.47
C ASP A 190 -12.36 -11.68 -4.70
N TYR A 191 -13.52 -12.32 -4.50
CA TYR A 191 -14.51 -12.47 -5.56
C TYR A 191 -14.99 -11.10 -6.04
N ALA A 192 -15.43 -10.24 -5.12
CA ALA A 192 -15.91 -8.90 -5.46
C ALA A 192 -14.85 -8.05 -6.16
N HIS A 193 -13.63 -8.02 -5.63
CA HIS A 193 -12.51 -7.28 -6.21
C HIS A 193 -12.14 -7.82 -7.59
N ASN A 194 -12.07 -9.15 -7.78
CA ASN A 194 -11.80 -9.76 -9.08
C ASN A 194 -12.85 -9.39 -10.15
N ALA A 195 -14.13 -9.34 -9.78
CA ALA A 195 -15.20 -8.96 -10.68
C ALA A 195 -15.09 -7.47 -11.09
N ILE A 196 -14.80 -6.58 -10.15
CA ILE A 196 -14.58 -5.14 -10.43
C ILE A 196 -13.34 -4.93 -11.30
N LEU A 197 -12.24 -5.63 -11.02
CA LEU A 197 -11.04 -5.58 -11.86
C LEU A 197 -11.35 -6.00 -13.29
N LYS A 198 -12.08 -7.10 -13.46
CA LYS A 198 -12.49 -7.60 -14.78
C LYS A 198 -13.31 -6.55 -15.54
N GLU A 199 -14.35 -6.01 -14.91
CA GLU A 199 -15.22 -4.98 -15.48
C GLU A 199 -14.42 -3.77 -15.97
N LEU A 200 -13.47 -3.29 -15.15
CA LEU A 200 -12.62 -2.16 -15.53
C LEU A 200 -11.65 -2.50 -16.67
N LEU A 201 -11.02 -3.67 -16.64
CA LEU A 201 -9.96 -4.09 -17.58
C LEU A 201 -10.50 -4.59 -18.92
N GLU A 202 -11.77 -4.98 -18.99
CA GLU A 202 -12.50 -5.28 -20.23
C GLU A 202 -13.24 -4.04 -20.75
N GLY A 203 -13.64 -3.14 -19.84
CA GLY A 203 -14.34 -1.90 -20.12
C GLY A 203 -13.41 -0.72 -20.43
N LYS A 204 -13.15 0.13 -19.42
CA LYS A 204 -12.47 1.43 -19.57
C LYS A 204 -10.96 1.31 -19.81
N TYR A 205 -10.34 0.28 -19.26
CA TYR A 205 -8.90 0.02 -19.29
C TYR A 205 -8.55 -1.19 -20.18
N SER A 206 -9.36 -1.45 -21.19
CA SER A 206 -9.13 -2.51 -22.16
C SER A 206 -8.00 -2.17 -23.13
N ALA A 207 -7.39 -3.20 -23.72
CA ALA A 207 -6.29 -3.05 -24.68
C ALA A 207 -6.65 -2.12 -25.86
N ALA A 208 -7.94 -2.08 -26.25
CA ALA A 208 -8.43 -1.22 -27.32
C ALA A 208 -8.60 0.24 -26.92
N LYS A 209 -8.73 0.55 -25.62
CA LYS A 209 -8.99 1.91 -25.12
C LYS A 209 -7.79 2.58 -24.47
N ILE A 210 -6.78 1.81 -24.06
CA ILE A 210 -5.52 2.35 -23.56
C ILE A 210 -4.53 2.52 -24.74
N PRO A 211 -3.76 3.63 -24.78
CA PRO A 211 -2.68 3.76 -25.75
C PRO A 211 -1.66 2.63 -25.61
N ALA A 212 -1.15 2.11 -26.73
CA ALA A 212 -0.16 1.02 -26.72
C ALA A 212 1.13 1.39 -25.97
N ASN A 213 1.43 2.68 -25.84
CA ASN A 213 2.57 3.22 -25.12
C ASN A 213 2.24 3.70 -23.69
N ASP A 214 1.04 3.41 -23.15
CA ASP A 214 0.72 3.73 -21.77
C ASP A 214 1.69 2.96 -20.84
N PRO A 215 2.46 3.64 -19.97
CA PRO A 215 3.42 3.00 -19.08
C PRO A 215 2.80 2.00 -18.10
N LYS A 216 1.46 2.01 -17.94
CA LYS A 216 0.68 1.11 -17.07
C LYS A 216 0.20 -0.14 -17.78
N THR A 217 0.39 -0.24 -19.11
CA THR A 217 -0.10 -1.35 -19.95
C THR A 217 0.34 -2.72 -19.42
N ALA A 218 1.57 -2.84 -18.91
CA ALA A 218 2.06 -4.09 -18.33
C ALA A 218 1.20 -4.55 -17.14
N ALA A 219 0.88 -3.65 -16.21
CA ALA A 219 0.05 -3.95 -15.05
C ALA A 219 -1.39 -4.32 -15.45
N TYR A 220 -1.99 -3.59 -16.40
CA TYR A 220 -3.31 -3.95 -16.91
C TYR A 220 -3.33 -5.31 -17.60
N THR A 221 -2.30 -5.61 -18.39
CA THR A 221 -2.22 -6.85 -19.17
C THR A 221 -2.10 -8.07 -18.27
N VAL A 222 -1.21 -8.02 -17.28
CA VAL A 222 -1.03 -9.12 -16.32
C VAL A 222 -2.33 -9.45 -15.60
N VAL A 223 -3.01 -8.43 -15.06
CA VAL A 223 -4.26 -8.65 -14.32
C VAL A 223 -5.38 -9.10 -15.25
N ARG A 224 -5.43 -8.64 -16.51
CA ARG A 224 -6.44 -9.09 -17.49
C ARG A 224 -6.28 -10.57 -17.84
N THR A 225 -5.04 -11.06 -17.96
CA THR A 225 -4.78 -12.48 -18.25
C THR A 225 -5.05 -13.36 -17.04
N ASN A 226 -4.74 -12.87 -15.84
CA ASN A 226 -5.02 -13.57 -14.59
C ASN A 226 -5.20 -12.55 -13.46
N ASN A 227 -6.44 -12.38 -12.99
CA ASN A 227 -6.79 -11.35 -12.02
C ASN A 227 -6.13 -11.53 -10.63
N SER A 228 -5.50 -12.69 -10.39
CA SER A 228 -4.75 -13.00 -9.18
C SER A 228 -3.23 -13.05 -9.41
N ALA A 229 -2.74 -12.74 -10.61
CA ALA A 229 -1.30 -12.75 -10.88
C ALA A 229 -0.62 -11.50 -10.29
N PRO A 230 0.56 -11.65 -9.67
CA PRO A 230 1.44 -10.54 -9.38
C PRO A 230 1.99 -9.95 -10.67
N LEU A 231 2.42 -8.70 -10.60
CA LEU A 231 3.10 -8.07 -11.74
C LEU A 231 4.39 -8.83 -12.11
N HIS A 232 5.13 -9.34 -11.12
CA HIS A 232 6.38 -10.07 -11.33
C HIS A 232 6.41 -11.41 -10.58
N TRP A 233 6.87 -12.45 -11.27
CA TRP A 233 7.14 -13.78 -10.69
C TRP A 233 8.64 -14.05 -10.62
N ILE A 234 9.12 -14.43 -9.45
CA ILE A 234 10.51 -14.86 -9.24
C ILE A 234 10.52 -16.30 -8.71
N ARG A 235 11.12 -17.22 -9.47
CA ARG A 235 11.27 -18.64 -9.07
C ARG A 235 12.70 -19.03 -8.74
N ASN A 236 13.68 -18.24 -9.17
CA ASN A 236 15.10 -18.50 -8.95
C ASN A 236 15.92 -17.21 -9.10
N GLN A 237 17.22 -17.30 -8.79
CA GLN A 237 18.16 -16.18 -8.87
C GLN A 237 18.26 -15.57 -10.27
N THR A 238 18.24 -16.37 -11.33
CA THR A 238 18.29 -15.88 -12.71
C THR A 238 17.12 -14.96 -13.01
N GLN A 239 15.90 -15.36 -12.63
CA GLN A 239 14.71 -14.52 -12.81
C GLN A 239 14.75 -13.25 -11.97
N ALA A 240 15.32 -13.30 -10.76
CA ALA A 240 15.51 -12.10 -9.93
C ALA A 240 16.45 -11.09 -10.64
N GLN A 241 17.56 -11.57 -11.20
CA GLN A 241 18.51 -10.74 -11.96
C GLN A 241 17.90 -10.22 -13.26
N ASP A 242 17.13 -11.03 -13.97
CA ASP A 242 16.48 -10.63 -15.21
C ASP A 242 15.38 -9.61 -14.95
N LEU A 243 14.65 -9.72 -13.84
CA LEU A 243 13.72 -8.68 -13.42
C LEU A 243 14.47 -7.36 -13.15
N TYR A 244 15.54 -7.40 -12.36
CA TYR A 244 16.35 -6.21 -12.07
C TYR A 244 16.80 -5.50 -13.35
N LYS A 245 17.25 -6.26 -14.36
CA LYS A 245 17.69 -5.72 -15.67
C LYS A 245 16.55 -5.13 -16.50
N ARG A 246 15.33 -5.68 -16.40
CA ARG A 246 14.17 -5.28 -17.21
C ARG A 246 13.37 -4.12 -16.62
N LEU A 247 13.42 -3.94 -15.30
CA LEU A 247 12.77 -2.79 -14.67
C LEU A 247 13.38 -1.48 -15.21
N PRO A 248 12.62 -0.38 -15.27
CA PRO A 248 13.18 0.90 -15.66
C PRO A 248 14.09 1.46 -14.55
N VAL A 249 15.07 2.27 -14.96
CA VAL A 249 15.89 3.03 -14.01
C VAL A 249 15.00 4.08 -13.35
N VAL A 250 15.02 4.14 -12.02
CA VAL A 250 14.30 5.14 -11.27
C VAL A 250 14.97 6.50 -11.47
N ASN A 251 14.19 7.46 -11.99
CA ASN A 251 14.69 8.80 -12.26
C ASN A 251 14.96 9.59 -10.97
N ASP A 252 15.70 10.69 -11.09
CA ASP A 252 16.08 11.50 -9.92
C ASP A 252 14.89 12.20 -9.26
N GLN A 253 13.83 12.51 -10.01
CA GLN A 253 12.61 13.10 -9.45
C GLN A 253 11.96 12.13 -8.45
N GLU A 254 11.89 10.86 -8.80
CA GLU A 254 11.33 9.81 -7.94
C GLU A 254 12.20 9.59 -6.70
N LYS A 255 13.54 9.57 -6.86
CA LYS A 255 14.46 9.49 -5.72
C LYS A 255 14.33 10.67 -4.76
N ARG A 256 14.09 11.88 -5.28
CA ARG A 256 13.89 13.11 -4.48
C ARG A 256 12.63 13.06 -3.61
N ARG A 257 11.68 12.15 -3.85
CA ARG A 257 10.55 11.91 -2.92
C ARG A 257 11.02 11.40 -1.56
N PHE A 258 12.22 10.83 -1.49
CA PHE A 258 12.78 10.22 -0.29
C PHE A 258 14.13 10.88 0.08
N PRO A 259 14.13 12.19 0.39
CA PRO A 259 15.37 12.97 0.54
C PRO A 259 16.24 12.53 1.71
N SER A 260 15.67 11.82 2.69
CA SER A 260 16.40 11.26 3.84
C SER A 260 17.14 9.96 3.52
N LEU A 261 16.87 9.35 2.36
CA LEU A 261 17.45 8.07 1.97
C LEU A 261 18.62 8.29 1.00
N ASN A 262 19.71 7.58 1.22
CA ASN A 262 20.79 7.53 0.24
C ASN A 262 20.42 6.57 -0.90
N LEU A 263 19.63 7.05 -1.86
CA LEU A 263 19.27 6.32 -3.09
C LEU A 263 20.24 6.64 -4.25
N SER A 264 21.49 7.01 -3.92
CA SER A 264 22.52 7.25 -4.92
C SER A 264 22.83 5.97 -5.71
N GLY A 265 23.29 6.15 -6.95
CA GLY A 265 23.55 5.04 -7.87
C GLY A 265 22.32 4.61 -8.68
N ARG A 266 22.50 3.50 -9.40
CA ARG A 266 21.47 2.96 -10.30
C ARG A 266 20.50 2.10 -9.49
N ARG A 267 19.24 2.50 -9.46
CA ARG A 267 18.13 1.80 -8.81
C ARG A 267 17.08 1.46 -9.84
N MET A 268 16.51 0.27 -9.72
CA MET A 268 15.55 -0.26 -10.69
C MET A 268 14.20 -0.38 -10.01
N GLY A 269 13.12 0.05 -10.66
CA GLY A 269 11.85 0.12 -9.94
C GLY A 269 10.66 0.46 -10.78
N GLN A 270 9.49 0.41 -10.15
CA GLN A 270 8.22 0.71 -10.79
C GLN A 270 7.26 1.31 -9.77
N THR A 271 6.43 2.23 -10.26
CA THR A 271 5.53 3.03 -9.42
C THR A 271 4.04 2.65 -9.58
N PHE A 272 3.73 1.68 -10.44
CA PHE A 272 2.35 1.31 -10.75
C PHE A 272 2.17 -0.21 -10.88
N PHE A 273 1.30 -0.74 -10.03
CA PHE A 273 0.85 -2.14 -10.02
C PHE A 273 -0.52 -2.23 -9.31
N ILE A 274 -1.35 -3.19 -9.69
CA ILE A 274 -2.76 -3.24 -9.25
C ILE A 274 -2.93 -4.15 -8.03
N ARG A 275 -2.47 -5.40 -8.14
CA ARG A 275 -2.50 -6.45 -7.12
C ARG A 275 -1.16 -6.48 -6.37
N ASP A 276 -0.50 -7.63 -6.35
CA ASP A 276 0.85 -7.81 -5.86
C ASP A 276 1.87 -7.23 -6.84
N PHE A 277 2.90 -6.58 -6.33
CA PHE A 277 4.03 -6.18 -7.14
C PHE A 277 4.88 -7.41 -7.50
N MET A 278 5.19 -8.27 -6.53
CA MET A 278 6.03 -9.45 -6.75
C MET A 278 5.62 -10.63 -5.88
N GLN A 279 5.58 -11.82 -6.48
CA GLN A 279 5.62 -13.09 -5.75
C GLN A 279 6.95 -13.79 -6.01
N VAL A 280 7.66 -14.12 -4.92
CA VAL A 280 8.81 -15.00 -4.91
C VAL A 280 8.30 -16.41 -4.63
N ASN A 281 8.00 -17.16 -5.70
CA ASN A 281 7.54 -18.54 -5.63
C ASN A 281 8.70 -19.49 -5.93
N SER A 282 9.45 -19.87 -4.89
CA SER A 282 10.74 -20.55 -5.04
C SER A 282 11.05 -21.52 -3.90
N GLN A 283 11.95 -22.47 -4.16
CA GLN A 283 12.61 -23.26 -3.11
C GLN A 283 13.72 -22.44 -2.40
N GLY A 284 14.13 -21.30 -2.97
CA GLY A 284 15.06 -20.34 -2.39
C GLY A 284 16.37 -20.20 -3.15
N ASN A 285 17.50 -20.03 -2.44
CA ASN A 285 18.83 -19.72 -2.98
C ASN A 285 18.82 -18.49 -3.91
N LEU A 286 18.23 -17.40 -3.43
CA LEU A 286 18.10 -16.17 -4.23
C LEU A 286 18.20 -14.91 -3.38
N THR A 287 18.54 -13.81 -4.04
CA THR A 287 18.56 -12.47 -3.48
C THR A 287 17.67 -11.56 -4.32
N VAL A 288 16.71 -10.90 -3.67
CA VAL A 288 15.94 -9.78 -4.23
C VAL A 288 16.45 -8.51 -3.58
N GLY A 289 17.09 -7.64 -4.35
CA GLY A 289 17.64 -6.42 -3.78
C GLY A 289 17.78 -5.25 -4.74
N ASP A 290 18.03 -4.10 -4.13
CA ASP A 290 18.25 -2.81 -4.80
C ASP A 290 17.07 -2.34 -5.68
N LEU A 291 15.88 -2.86 -5.40
CA LEU A 291 14.66 -2.47 -6.09
C LEU A 291 13.98 -1.28 -5.41
N ILE A 292 13.14 -0.58 -6.17
CA ILE A 292 12.21 0.43 -5.69
C ILE A 292 10.81 0.04 -6.16
N ALA A 293 9.92 -0.24 -5.23
CA ALA A 293 8.50 -0.46 -5.49
C ALA A 293 7.70 0.64 -4.80
N VAL A 294 7.04 1.47 -5.59
CA VAL A 294 6.19 2.55 -5.10
C VAL A 294 4.78 2.27 -5.59
N ASP A 295 3.81 2.35 -4.69
CA ASP A 295 2.41 2.13 -5.01
C ASP A 295 1.71 3.47 -5.25
N ASP A 296 1.93 4.07 -6.42
CA ASP A 296 1.20 5.26 -6.83
C ASP A 296 -0.19 4.92 -7.40
N THR A 297 -0.53 3.63 -7.51
CA THR A 297 -1.83 3.19 -8.02
C THR A 297 -2.97 3.69 -7.13
N VAL A 298 -2.75 3.83 -5.83
CA VAL A 298 -3.76 4.31 -4.85
C VAL A 298 -4.29 5.70 -5.17
N TYR A 299 -3.53 6.52 -5.91
CA TYR A 299 -3.94 7.87 -6.33
C TYR A 299 -4.37 7.95 -7.79
N SER A 300 -4.32 6.82 -8.51
CA SER A 300 -4.57 6.80 -9.94
C SER A 300 -6.06 6.86 -10.28
N LEU A 301 -6.37 7.30 -11.50
CA LEU A 301 -7.73 7.22 -12.06
C LEU A 301 -8.30 5.78 -12.01
N PHE A 302 -7.44 4.77 -12.12
CA PHE A 302 -7.85 3.36 -12.03
C PHE A 302 -8.45 3.04 -10.66
N ALA A 303 -7.74 3.41 -9.58
CA ALA A 303 -8.24 3.21 -8.22
C ALA A 303 -9.53 4.01 -7.95
N GLN A 304 -9.64 5.22 -8.51
CA GLN A 304 -10.85 6.03 -8.39
C GLN A 304 -12.05 5.39 -9.09
N ASP A 305 -11.86 4.84 -10.28
CA ASP A 305 -12.95 4.15 -11.00
C ASP A 305 -13.32 2.83 -10.34
N PHE A 306 -12.36 2.12 -9.74
CA PHE A 306 -12.61 0.97 -8.88
C PHE A 306 -13.50 1.35 -7.70
N ASP A 307 -13.14 2.43 -7.00
CA ASP A 307 -13.89 2.90 -5.83
C ASP A 307 -15.29 3.39 -6.19
N LYS A 308 -15.51 3.93 -7.40
CA LYS A 308 -16.85 4.26 -7.89
C LYS A 308 -17.74 3.02 -7.99
N LEU A 309 -17.23 1.92 -8.56
CA LEU A 309 -17.97 0.66 -8.64
C LEU A 309 -18.23 0.09 -7.25
N VAL A 310 -17.23 0.10 -6.35
CA VAL A 310 -17.39 -0.30 -4.94
C VAL A 310 -18.50 0.51 -4.25
N ASN A 311 -18.52 1.84 -4.43
CA ASN A 311 -19.53 2.70 -3.83
C ASN A 311 -20.93 2.39 -4.35
N SER A 312 -21.09 2.18 -5.67
CA SER A 312 -22.37 1.79 -6.26
C SER A 312 -22.86 0.43 -5.74
N ILE A 313 -21.96 -0.56 -5.61
CA ILE A 313 -22.28 -1.88 -5.03
C ILE A 313 -22.73 -1.72 -3.57
N ASN A 314 -21.97 -0.97 -2.77
CA ASN A 314 -22.29 -0.77 -1.35
C ASN A 314 -23.58 0.04 -1.14
N GLN A 315 -23.88 1.01 -2.02
CA GLN A 315 -25.14 1.74 -2.00
C GLN A 315 -26.32 0.80 -2.31
N TYR A 316 -26.16 -0.09 -3.29
CA TYR A 316 -27.17 -1.12 -3.59
C TYR A 316 -27.39 -2.07 -2.40
N GLN A 317 -26.31 -2.54 -1.76
CA GLN A 317 -26.39 -3.36 -0.55
C GLN A 317 -27.16 -2.65 0.57
N GLN A 318 -26.85 -1.37 0.80
CA GLN A 318 -27.52 -0.55 1.81
C GLN A 318 -29.02 -0.37 1.52
N GLN A 319 -29.39 -0.10 0.26
CA GLN A 319 -30.79 0.01 -0.16
C GLN A 319 -31.60 -1.27 0.10
N ARG A 320 -30.94 -2.43 0.16
CA ARG A 320 -31.53 -3.73 0.49
C ARG A 320 -31.36 -4.14 1.96
N GLY A 321 -30.91 -3.24 2.83
CA GLY A 321 -30.74 -3.51 4.26
C GLY A 321 -29.62 -4.50 4.58
N ARG A 322 -28.63 -4.67 3.68
CA ARG A 322 -27.52 -5.61 3.85
C ARG A 322 -26.32 -4.95 4.53
N THR A 323 -25.58 -5.73 5.31
CA THR A 323 -24.47 -5.25 6.14
C THR A 323 -23.09 -5.50 5.53
N TYR A 324 -22.94 -6.46 4.62
CA TYR A 324 -21.68 -6.72 3.95
C TYR A 324 -21.28 -5.55 3.04
N ARG A 325 -20.01 -5.13 3.17
CA ARG A 325 -19.44 -4.04 2.35
C ARG A 325 -18.22 -4.52 1.60
N VAL A 326 -18.19 -4.24 0.30
CA VAL A 326 -16.98 -4.41 -0.51
C VAL A 326 -15.99 -3.33 -0.12
N PHE A 327 -14.74 -3.72 0.10
CA PHE A 327 -13.70 -2.77 0.45
C PHE A 327 -13.20 -2.00 -0.78
N PRO A 328 -12.84 -0.71 -0.62
CA PRO A 328 -12.26 0.10 -1.67
C PRO A 328 -10.85 -0.35 -2.02
N PHE A 329 -10.33 0.14 -3.15
CA PHE A 329 -9.06 -0.25 -3.76
C PHE A 329 -7.89 -0.25 -2.77
N LEU A 330 -7.81 0.78 -1.93
CA LEU A 330 -6.72 0.90 -0.94
C LEU A 330 -6.69 -0.23 0.09
N ARG A 331 -7.78 -0.99 0.24
CA ARG A 331 -7.95 -2.16 1.12
C ARG A 331 -8.25 -3.43 0.31
N MET A 332 -7.97 -3.42 -0.99
CA MET A 332 -8.09 -4.62 -1.82
C MET A 332 -7.14 -5.70 -1.30
N ALA A 333 -7.62 -6.93 -1.26
CA ALA A 333 -6.80 -8.08 -0.88
C ALA A 333 -5.74 -8.40 -1.95
N HIS A 334 -4.69 -9.14 -1.57
CA HIS A 334 -3.54 -9.47 -2.45
C HIS A 334 -2.95 -8.21 -3.07
N ARG A 335 -2.49 -7.32 -2.18
CA ARG A 335 -1.71 -6.13 -2.52
C ARG A 335 -0.44 -6.20 -1.69
N ASP A 336 0.44 -7.10 -2.09
CA ASP A 336 1.71 -7.33 -1.43
C ASP A 336 2.83 -6.71 -2.27
N ALA A 337 3.78 -6.03 -1.64
CA ALA A 337 4.97 -5.57 -2.32
C ALA A 337 5.80 -6.80 -2.71
N PHE A 338 6.26 -7.56 -1.72
CA PHE A 338 6.95 -8.83 -1.90
C PHE A 338 6.26 -9.93 -1.09
N GLN A 339 5.60 -10.85 -1.77
CA GLN A 339 5.05 -12.05 -1.15
C GLN A 339 6.02 -13.23 -1.34
N LEU A 340 6.40 -13.88 -0.24
CA LEU A 340 7.27 -15.06 -0.27
C LEU A 340 6.40 -16.32 -0.18
N ILE A 341 6.55 -17.20 -1.16
CA ILE A 341 5.77 -18.43 -1.29
C ILE A 341 6.74 -19.59 -1.51
N PRO A 342 6.90 -20.52 -0.56
CA PRO A 342 7.69 -21.72 -0.81
C PRO A 342 7.09 -22.52 -1.97
N ASP A 343 7.92 -22.82 -2.96
CA ASP A 343 7.51 -23.69 -4.07
C ASP A 343 7.40 -25.14 -3.58
N ARG A 344 6.67 -25.97 -4.35
CA ARG A 344 6.50 -27.38 -4.03
C ARG A 344 7.87 -28.08 -3.97
N THR A 345 8.08 -28.88 -2.94
CA THR A 345 9.27 -29.71 -2.79
C THR A 345 9.27 -30.84 -3.83
N PRO A 346 10.45 -31.44 -4.16
CA PRO A 346 10.51 -32.56 -5.10
C PRO A 346 9.64 -33.76 -4.70
N ASP A 347 9.41 -33.93 -3.40
CA ASP A 347 8.61 -35.01 -2.84
C ASP A 347 7.12 -34.65 -2.68
N GLY A 348 6.68 -33.53 -3.26
CA GLY A 348 5.27 -33.17 -3.45
C GLY A 348 4.63 -32.32 -2.37
N ILE A 349 5.38 -31.87 -1.36
CA ILE A 349 4.87 -31.02 -0.28
C ILE A 349 4.81 -29.58 -0.78
N ASP A 350 3.65 -28.93 -0.66
CA ASP A 350 3.50 -27.53 -1.02
C ASP A 350 3.48 -26.61 0.22
N ARG A 351 3.32 -25.31 -0.01
CA ARG A 351 3.25 -24.28 1.03
C ARG A 351 2.23 -24.58 2.14
N TYR A 352 1.09 -25.20 1.82
CA TYR A 352 0.06 -25.52 2.82
C TYR A 352 0.44 -26.73 3.67
N GLY A 353 1.32 -27.59 3.15
CA GLY A 353 1.95 -28.70 3.88
C GLY A 353 3.20 -28.32 4.65
N GLY A 354 3.64 -27.05 4.60
CA GLY A 354 4.83 -26.58 5.29
C GLY A 354 6.11 -26.67 4.46
N ALA A 355 6.03 -26.67 3.12
CA ALA A 355 7.22 -26.60 2.26
C ALA A 355 8.18 -25.48 2.69
N VAL A 356 9.50 -25.76 2.60
CA VAL A 356 10.54 -24.85 3.08
C VAL A 356 11.21 -24.09 1.95
N MET A 357 11.19 -22.76 2.02
CA MET A 357 12.06 -21.89 1.23
C MET A 357 13.35 -21.62 2.00
N SER A 358 14.52 -21.87 1.40
CA SER A 358 15.82 -21.78 2.08
C SER A 358 16.78 -20.78 1.44
N ASN A 359 17.61 -20.10 2.24
CA ASN A 359 18.68 -19.22 1.75
C ASN A 359 18.17 -18.07 0.86
N VAL A 360 17.24 -17.28 1.39
CA VAL A 360 16.67 -16.13 0.69
C VAL A 360 17.07 -14.84 1.36
N SER A 361 17.52 -13.87 0.56
CA SER A 361 17.86 -12.53 1.02
C SER A 361 16.96 -11.49 0.35
N ILE A 362 16.27 -10.68 1.14
CA ILE A 362 15.53 -9.50 0.69
C ILE A 362 16.28 -8.29 1.23
N THR A 363 17.03 -7.60 0.38
CA THR A 363 18.02 -6.61 0.85
C THR A 363 18.05 -5.30 0.07
N GLY A 364 18.23 -4.17 0.77
CA GLY A 364 18.49 -2.90 0.12
C GLY A 364 17.31 -2.33 -0.66
N ASN A 365 16.09 -2.85 -0.52
CA ASN A 365 14.93 -2.41 -1.29
C ASN A 365 14.26 -1.17 -0.66
N LEU A 366 13.53 -0.40 -1.47
CA LEU A 366 12.60 0.64 -1.00
C LEU A 366 11.17 0.24 -1.38
N LEU A 367 10.29 0.09 -0.39
CA LEU A 367 8.89 -0.26 -0.56
C LEU A 367 8.02 0.86 0.04
N TYR A 368 7.22 1.51 -0.80
CA TYR A 368 6.39 2.65 -0.41
C TYR A 368 4.93 2.51 -0.84
N SER A 369 3.99 2.76 0.06
CA SER A 369 2.57 2.95 -0.23
C SER A 369 1.89 3.75 0.87
N ASP A 370 1.00 4.66 0.47
CA ASP A 370 0.05 5.31 1.38
C ASP A 370 -1.25 4.50 1.56
N GLY A 371 -1.46 3.47 0.73
CA GLY A 371 -2.57 2.52 0.87
C GLY A 371 -2.23 1.34 1.76
N ALA A 372 -3.20 0.44 1.96
CA ALA A 372 -3.02 -0.77 2.78
C ALA A 372 -2.24 -1.88 2.04
N LEU A 373 -1.17 -1.51 1.34
CA LEU A 373 -0.19 -2.45 0.79
C LEU A 373 0.44 -3.24 1.94
N GLN A 374 0.65 -4.54 1.77
CA GLN A 374 1.51 -5.34 2.65
C GLN A 374 2.95 -5.24 2.13
N GLY A 375 3.95 -5.11 3.01
CA GLY A 375 5.34 -4.94 2.61
C GLY A 375 5.97 -6.28 2.19
N ILE A 376 6.76 -6.86 3.08
CA ILE A 376 7.36 -8.18 2.89
C ILE A 376 6.52 -9.20 3.67
N PHE A 377 5.82 -10.06 2.95
CA PHE A 377 4.74 -10.88 3.51
C PHE A 377 4.91 -12.36 3.20
N ALA A 378 4.56 -13.22 4.16
CA ALA A 378 4.40 -14.64 3.97
C ALA A 378 3.31 -15.20 4.91
N SER A 379 2.27 -15.80 4.34
CA SER A 379 1.16 -16.38 5.11
C SER A 379 1.33 -17.87 5.40
N ASP A 380 1.97 -18.63 4.50
CA ASP A 380 2.01 -20.09 4.53
C ASP A 380 3.39 -20.61 4.12
N GLY A 381 3.71 -21.81 4.59
CA GLY A 381 5.01 -22.44 4.39
C GLY A 381 6.07 -22.00 5.41
N ALA A 382 7.27 -22.59 5.31
CA ALA A 382 8.35 -22.37 6.25
C ALA A 382 9.56 -21.71 5.58
N PHE A 383 10.34 -20.97 6.36
CA PHE A 383 11.46 -20.18 5.85
C PHE A 383 12.72 -20.45 6.66
N ARG A 384 13.77 -20.94 6.00
CA ARG A 384 15.09 -21.21 6.61
C ARG A 384 16.13 -20.28 6.01
N ASN A 385 17.00 -19.75 6.85
CA ASN A 385 18.06 -18.84 6.47
C ASN A 385 17.50 -17.66 5.65
N LEU A 386 16.38 -17.10 6.14
CA LEU A 386 15.72 -15.95 5.54
C LEU A 386 16.29 -14.66 6.13
N HIS A 387 16.82 -13.80 5.27
CA HIS A 387 17.42 -12.54 5.66
C HIS A 387 16.65 -11.37 5.05
N ILE A 388 16.05 -10.53 5.88
CA ILE A 388 15.38 -9.29 5.46
C ILE A 388 16.19 -8.13 6.01
N ARG A 389 17.02 -7.51 5.18
CA ARG A 389 18.07 -6.59 5.66
C ARG A 389 18.10 -5.26 4.92
N ASN A 390 18.37 -4.17 5.64
CA ASN A 390 18.69 -2.87 5.03
C ASN A 390 17.63 -2.39 4.02
N ASN A 391 16.36 -2.74 4.22
CA ASN A 391 15.27 -2.24 3.39
C ASN A 391 14.66 -0.99 4.01
N HIS A 392 14.10 -0.12 3.16
CA HIS A 392 13.33 1.05 3.54
C HIS A 392 11.84 0.77 3.30
N LEU A 393 11.01 0.80 4.34
CA LEU A 393 9.59 0.49 4.21
C LEU A 393 8.70 1.59 4.82
N GLN A 394 7.75 2.06 4.03
CA GLN A 394 6.56 2.74 4.53
C GLN A 394 5.36 2.21 3.79
N ILE A 395 4.48 1.50 4.50
CA ILE A 395 3.25 0.97 3.94
C ILE A 395 2.09 1.30 4.88
N GLY A 396 0.93 1.62 4.32
CA GLY A 396 -0.29 1.93 5.08
C GLY A 396 -1.01 0.70 5.63
N GLY A 397 -0.58 -0.51 5.28
CA GLY A 397 -1.16 -1.78 5.74
C GLY A 397 -0.66 -2.22 7.12
N GLN A 398 -1.32 -3.24 7.69
CA GLN A 398 -0.96 -3.84 8.98
C GLN A 398 0.33 -4.67 8.92
N HIS A 399 0.72 -5.14 7.72
CA HIS A 399 1.78 -6.13 7.53
C HIS A 399 3.00 -5.53 6.84
N THR A 400 3.81 -4.75 7.56
CA THR A 400 5.03 -4.14 6.97
C THR A 400 6.09 -5.20 6.72
N ILE A 401 6.48 -5.94 7.76
CA ILE A 401 7.17 -7.22 7.62
C ILE A 401 6.38 -8.23 8.45
N SER A 402 5.78 -9.22 7.80
CA SER A 402 4.98 -10.23 8.48
C SER A 402 5.25 -11.61 7.88
N ILE A 403 5.92 -12.47 8.65
CA ILE A 403 6.36 -13.79 8.18
C ILE A 403 5.79 -14.87 9.09
N SER A 404 4.94 -15.71 8.52
CA SER A 404 4.49 -16.95 9.14
C SER A 404 5.52 -18.06 8.88
N GLY A 405 5.85 -18.88 9.88
CA GLY A 405 6.73 -20.04 9.68
C GLY A 405 8.21 -19.71 9.46
N MET A 406 8.69 -18.53 9.89
CA MET A 406 10.14 -18.24 9.89
C MET A 406 10.85 -19.16 10.90
N LEU A 407 11.66 -20.10 10.42
CA LEU A 407 12.40 -21.04 11.26
C LEU A 407 13.66 -20.37 11.81
N ASN A 408 14.50 -19.82 10.92
CA ASN A 408 15.70 -19.09 11.31
C ASN A 408 16.12 -18.04 10.27
N GLY A 409 17.05 -17.16 10.66
CA GLY A 409 17.53 -16.06 9.85
C GLY A 409 17.65 -14.74 10.62
N SER A 410 17.38 -13.60 9.96
CA SER A 410 17.51 -12.29 10.60
C SER A 410 16.68 -11.20 9.90
N ILE A 411 16.16 -10.25 10.68
CA ILE A 411 15.48 -9.04 10.18
C ILE A 411 16.22 -7.83 10.74
N LEU A 412 17.21 -7.28 10.01
CA LEU A 412 18.18 -6.31 10.56
C LEU A 412 18.36 -5.07 9.70
N GLY A 413 18.58 -3.91 10.32
CA GLY A 413 18.93 -2.67 9.61
C GLY A 413 17.82 -2.09 8.73
N ASN A 414 16.59 -2.60 8.83
CA ASN A 414 15.45 -2.05 8.08
C ASN A 414 15.00 -0.74 8.73
N THR A 415 14.65 0.24 7.89
CA THR A 415 14.28 1.59 8.31
C THR A 415 12.98 2.04 7.66
N ASP A 416 12.37 3.10 8.18
CA ASP A 416 11.33 3.84 7.49
C ASP A 416 11.92 4.72 6.36
N ILE A 417 11.08 5.44 5.63
CA ILE A 417 11.53 6.34 4.55
C ILE A 417 12.26 7.59 5.05
N HIS A 418 12.29 7.82 6.36
CA HIS A 418 13.05 8.90 7.00
C HIS A 418 14.39 8.40 7.55
N ASN A 419 14.81 7.18 7.16
CA ASN A 419 16.04 6.53 7.60
C ASN A 419 16.09 6.27 9.11
N ARG A 420 14.94 6.15 9.77
CA ARG A 420 14.85 5.75 11.18
C ARG A 420 14.62 4.26 11.28
N PRO A 421 15.15 3.55 12.29
CA PRO A 421 14.84 2.14 12.49
C PRO A 421 13.33 1.89 12.42
N LEU A 422 12.91 0.82 11.74
CA LEU A 422 11.49 0.45 11.73
C LEU A 422 11.00 0.28 13.16
N ALA A 423 9.83 0.84 13.44
CA ALA A 423 9.19 0.66 14.73
C ALA A 423 8.89 -0.83 14.98
N ASP A 424 9.01 -1.26 16.23
CA ASP A 424 8.85 -2.65 16.64
C ASP A 424 7.53 -3.26 16.16
N ASP A 425 6.44 -2.50 16.20
CA ASP A 425 5.10 -2.94 15.80
C ASP A 425 4.97 -3.23 14.29
N LYS A 426 5.92 -2.75 13.47
CA LYS A 426 5.98 -2.98 12.02
C LYS A 426 6.54 -4.34 11.64
N ILE A 427 7.13 -5.06 12.58
CA ILE A 427 7.62 -6.42 12.38
C ILE A 427 6.74 -7.35 13.20
N ALA A 428 6.35 -8.48 12.60
CA ALA A 428 5.64 -9.55 13.30
C ALA A 428 6.01 -10.91 12.72
N LEU A 429 6.32 -11.87 13.59
CA LEU A 429 6.50 -13.26 13.20
C LEU A 429 5.34 -14.09 13.74
N TYR A 430 4.80 -14.96 12.90
CA TYR A 430 3.66 -15.81 13.24
C TYR A 430 4.04 -17.29 13.13
N PRO A 431 3.33 -18.18 13.84
CA PRO A 431 3.56 -19.62 13.72
C PRO A 431 3.44 -20.08 12.26
N LEU A 432 4.10 -21.18 11.91
CA LEU A 432 3.88 -21.90 10.67
C LEU A 432 2.39 -22.22 10.55
N ARG A 433 1.79 -21.74 9.47
CA ARG A 433 0.39 -21.98 9.13
C ARG A 433 0.30 -23.06 8.07
N LEU A 434 -0.60 -24.01 8.29
CA LEU A 434 -0.87 -25.15 7.41
C LEU A 434 -2.33 -25.14 6.92
N GLY A 435 -2.56 -25.84 5.81
CA GLY A 435 -3.88 -26.07 5.23
C GLY A 435 -4.60 -24.83 4.69
N GLY A 436 -3.89 -23.71 4.52
CA GLY A 436 -4.44 -22.46 4.02
C GLY A 436 -5.64 -22.00 4.86
N GLY A 437 -6.84 -22.06 4.27
CA GLY A 437 -8.09 -21.69 4.96
C GLY A 437 -8.43 -22.52 6.21
N ALA A 438 -7.75 -23.65 6.46
CA ALA A 438 -7.90 -24.43 7.68
C ALA A 438 -7.37 -23.71 8.94
N ASN A 439 -6.46 -22.74 8.79
CA ASN A 439 -5.84 -22.00 9.89
C ASN A 439 -5.29 -22.92 11.01
N ILE A 440 -4.46 -23.88 10.62
CA ILE A 440 -3.74 -24.76 11.54
C ILE A 440 -2.39 -24.13 11.84
N TYR A 441 -2.07 -23.91 13.12
CA TYR A 441 -0.85 -23.24 13.55
C TYR A 441 0.08 -24.20 14.29
N ILE A 442 1.35 -24.26 13.87
CA ILE A 442 2.38 -25.08 14.51
C ILE A 442 3.25 -24.19 15.38
N ILE A 443 3.08 -24.27 16.69
CA ILE A 443 3.79 -23.43 17.67
C ILE A 443 5.04 -24.12 18.26
N GLY A 444 5.27 -25.38 17.92
CA GLY A 444 6.42 -26.17 18.34
C GLY A 444 6.58 -27.46 17.53
N PHE A 445 7.81 -27.94 17.42
CA PHE A 445 8.18 -29.07 16.56
C PHE A 445 8.83 -30.19 17.37
N LYS A 446 8.65 -31.43 16.90
CA LYS A 446 9.33 -32.63 17.41
C LYS A 446 10.25 -33.17 16.32
N ASN A 447 11.53 -32.80 16.37
CA ASN A 447 12.53 -33.36 15.46
C ASN A 447 12.99 -34.73 15.98
N LYS A 448 13.06 -35.72 15.08
CA LYS A 448 13.70 -37.00 15.39
C LYS A 448 15.18 -36.75 15.68
N THR A 449 15.75 -37.40 16.70
CA THR A 449 17.14 -37.21 17.14
C THR A 449 18.20 -37.41 16.05
N ALA A 450 17.88 -38.19 15.01
CA ALA A 450 18.77 -38.44 13.87
C ALA A 450 18.73 -37.37 12.77
N ILE A 451 17.80 -36.40 12.81
CA ILE A 451 17.73 -35.36 11.78
C ILE A 451 18.75 -34.27 12.09
N ASN A 452 19.68 -34.06 11.15
CA ASN A 452 20.68 -33.00 11.26
C ASN A 452 19.99 -31.62 11.21
N PRO A 453 20.35 -30.64 12.05
CA PRO A 453 19.84 -29.27 11.97
C PRO A 453 19.98 -28.58 10.60
N THR A 454 20.88 -29.04 9.73
CA THR A 454 21.05 -28.55 8.36
C THR A 454 20.13 -29.22 7.34
N ASP A 455 19.44 -30.30 7.72
CA ASP A 455 18.52 -31.04 6.85
C ASP A 455 17.26 -30.21 6.55
N THR A 456 16.75 -30.31 5.33
CA THR A 456 15.54 -29.59 4.91
C THR A 456 14.31 -29.99 5.73
N ARG A 457 14.32 -31.18 6.32
CA ARG A 457 13.28 -31.75 7.19
C ARG A 457 13.39 -31.32 8.65
N TYR A 458 14.41 -30.55 9.04
CA TYR A 458 14.57 -30.07 10.41
C TYR A 458 13.77 -28.80 10.66
N TYR A 459 12.81 -28.83 11.58
CA TYR A 459 11.98 -27.67 11.91
C TYR A 459 12.25 -27.20 13.33
N GLN A 460 12.75 -25.99 13.48
CA GLN A 460 12.94 -25.36 14.79
C GLN A 460 12.76 -23.86 14.64
N TYR A 461 12.08 -23.25 15.61
CA TYR A 461 12.10 -21.79 15.74
C TYR A 461 13.34 -21.36 16.49
N ASP A 462 14.36 -20.96 15.75
CA ASP A 462 15.55 -20.32 16.31
C ASP A 462 15.23 -18.85 16.63
N THR A 463 16.03 -18.25 17.51
CA THR A 463 15.97 -16.81 17.77
C THR A 463 16.24 -16.03 16.48
N ILE A 464 15.37 -15.07 16.17
CA ILE A 464 15.55 -14.20 14.99
C ILE A 464 16.13 -12.87 15.44
N LEU A 465 17.33 -12.55 14.93
CA LEU A 465 17.96 -11.27 15.23
C LEU A 465 17.16 -10.11 14.62
N GLY A 466 16.99 -9.05 15.41
CA GLY A 466 16.30 -7.81 15.03
C GLY A 466 14.77 -7.88 15.06
N VAL A 467 14.22 -8.92 15.69
CA VAL A 467 12.78 -9.01 16.00
C VAL A 467 12.59 -8.82 17.50
N PRO A 468 11.79 -7.82 17.93
CA PRO A 468 11.45 -7.64 19.34
C PRO A 468 10.70 -8.88 19.87
N PRO A 469 11.02 -9.39 21.08
CA PRO A 469 10.34 -10.56 21.64
C PRO A 469 8.81 -10.42 21.71
N ALA A 470 8.30 -9.21 21.97
CA ALA A 470 6.86 -8.90 22.00
C ALA A 470 6.15 -9.06 20.63
N ARG A 471 6.93 -9.24 19.56
CA ARG A 471 6.45 -9.37 18.18
C ARG A 471 6.83 -10.71 17.55
N ASP A 472 7.41 -11.61 18.32
CA ASP A 472 7.64 -13.00 17.94
C ASP A 472 6.52 -13.88 18.51
N PHE A 473 5.48 -14.07 17.70
CA PHE A 473 4.30 -14.87 18.05
C PHE A 473 4.45 -16.34 17.65
N ARG A 474 5.61 -16.77 17.12
CA ARG A 474 5.78 -18.12 16.52
C ARG A 474 5.50 -19.26 17.49
N ARG A 475 5.67 -19.03 18.79
CA ARG A 475 5.43 -20.01 19.86
C ARG A 475 4.16 -19.73 20.67
N GLN A 476 3.34 -18.77 20.24
CA GLN A 476 2.15 -18.32 20.98
C GLN A 476 0.87 -18.90 20.38
N ILE A 477 -0.07 -19.23 21.26
CA ILE A 477 -1.42 -19.66 20.87
C ILE A 477 -2.11 -18.50 20.14
N GLN A 478 -2.65 -18.79 18.96
CA GLN A 478 -3.37 -17.82 18.15
C GLN A 478 -4.83 -17.75 18.57
N ALA A 479 -5.41 -16.54 18.54
CA ALA A 479 -6.81 -16.33 18.92
C ALA A 479 -7.81 -16.97 17.94
N SER A 480 -7.37 -17.32 16.74
CA SER A 480 -8.14 -18.02 15.73
C SER A 480 -7.42 -19.28 15.27
N GLY A 481 -8.18 -20.25 14.76
CA GLY A 481 -7.65 -21.53 14.28
C GLY A 481 -7.32 -22.54 15.39
N ARG A 482 -6.60 -23.61 15.04
CA ARG A 482 -6.16 -24.64 16.01
C ARG A 482 -4.64 -24.65 16.09
N CYS A 483 -4.12 -24.62 17.32
CA CYS A 483 -2.68 -24.62 17.59
C CYS A 483 -2.20 -26.01 17.99
N TYR A 484 -1.02 -26.39 17.52
CA TYR A 484 -0.36 -27.66 17.83
C TYR A 484 1.09 -27.44 18.23
N ARG A 485 1.56 -28.23 19.18
CA ARG A 485 2.98 -28.29 19.60
C ARG A 485 3.50 -29.72 19.43
N ASP A 486 4.82 -29.86 19.55
CA ASP A 486 5.55 -31.14 19.41
C ASP A 486 5.19 -31.89 18.12
N VAL A 487 5.02 -31.16 17.01
CA VAL A 487 4.60 -31.73 15.73
C VAL A 487 5.80 -32.35 15.00
N ASP A 488 5.71 -33.63 14.68
CA ASP A 488 6.67 -34.33 13.81
C ASP A 488 6.30 -34.07 12.34
N MET A 489 7.04 -33.15 11.70
CA MET A 489 6.77 -32.74 10.32
C MET A 489 7.03 -33.86 9.30
N VAL A 490 7.88 -34.84 9.61
CA VAL A 490 8.15 -35.97 8.70
C VAL A 490 6.93 -36.90 8.63
N GLU A 491 6.32 -37.18 9.79
CA GLU A 491 5.08 -37.94 9.85
C GLU A 491 3.92 -37.16 9.23
N LEU A 492 3.85 -35.85 9.46
CA LEU A 492 2.86 -34.98 8.82
C LEU A 492 2.97 -35.05 7.29
N HIS A 493 4.16 -34.87 6.73
CA HIS A 493 4.38 -34.95 5.27
C HIS A 493 4.02 -36.33 4.71
N THR A 494 4.29 -37.40 5.46
CA THR A 494 3.94 -38.77 5.07
C THR A 494 2.41 -38.95 5.00
N LEU A 495 1.69 -38.43 5.99
CA LEU A 495 0.22 -38.41 5.96
C LEU A 495 -0.32 -37.54 4.83
N LEU A 496 0.29 -36.37 4.60
CA LEU A 496 -0.14 -35.44 3.57
C LEU A 496 -0.12 -36.08 2.18
N LYS A 497 0.97 -36.78 1.83
CA LYS A 497 1.09 -37.49 0.54
C LYS A 497 0.06 -38.60 0.38
N ARG A 498 -0.28 -39.27 1.48
CA ARG A 498 -1.24 -40.39 1.48
C ARG A 498 -2.69 -39.91 1.42
N GLN A 499 -3.02 -38.85 2.15
CA GLN A 499 -4.40 -38.40 2.32
C GLN A 499 -4.79 -37.28 1.35
N ASN A 500 -3.82 -36.48 0.89
CA ASN A 500 -4.00 -35.35 -0.02
C ASN A 500 -5.22 -34.45 0.32
N PRO A 501 -5.29 -33.90 1.55
CA PRO A 501 -6.45 -33.14 2.02
C PRO A 501 -6.70 -31.88 1.18
N GLN A 502 -7.95 -31.67 0.78
CA GLN A 502 -8.41 -30.56 -0.07
C GLN A 502 -9.31 -29.56 0.68
N THR A 503 -9.89 -29.94 1.81
CA THR A 503 -10.81 -29.10 2.59
C THR A 503 -10.31 -28.84 4.00
N PRO A 504 -10.73 -27.73 4.66
CA PRO A 504 -10.40 -27.47 6.06
C PRO A 504 -10.68 -28.66 6.99
N THR A 505 -11.82 -29.34 6.80
CA THR A 505 -12.20 -30.53 7.59
C THR A 505 -11.23 -31.70 7.38
N GLN A 506 -10.78 -31.94 6.14
CA GLN A 506 -9.81 -33.00 5.84
C GLN A 506 -8.43 -32.69 6.45
N TRP A 507 -7.99 -31.43 6.36
CA TRP A 507 -6.77 -30.97 7.03
C TRP A 507 -6.83 -31.17 8.54
N GLN A 508 -7.99 -30.85 9.15
CA GLN A 508 -8.20 -31.03 10.58
C GLN A 508 -8.16 -32.52 10.97
N ALA A 509 -8.85 -33.38 10.23
CA ALA A 509 -8.84 -34.83 10.48
C ALA A 509 -7.44 -35.44 10.36
N MET A 510 -6.61 -34.92 9.44
CA MET A 510 -5.21 -35.33 9.32
C MET A 510 -4.40 -34.94 10.58
N MET A 511 -4.61 -33.75 11.12
CA MET A 511 -3.96 -33.34 12.38
C MET A 511 -4.44 -34.17 13.57
N ASP A 512 -5.74 -34.47 13.65
CA ASP A 512 -6.29 -35.35 14.68
C ASP A 512 -5.64 -36.75 14.61
N THR A 513 -5.37 -37.25 13.40
CA THR A 513 -4.63 -38.50 13.18
C THR A 513 -3.19 -38.42 13.72
N LEU A 514 -2.48 -37.30 13.56
CA LEU A 514 -1.15 -37.11 14.15
C LEU A 514 -1.19 -37.12 15.68
N VAL A 515 -2.18 -36.43 16.26
CA VAL A 515 -2.37 -36.37 17.72
C VAL A 515 -2.64 -37.76 18.28
N GLN A 516 -3.58 -38.51 17.69
CA GLN A 516 -3.90 -39.87 18.10
C GLN A 516 -2.70 -40.82 18.04
N ARG A 517 -1.77 -40.59 17.12
CA ARG A 517 -0.54 -41.38 16.95
C ARG A 517 0.64 -40.90 17.81
N GLY A 518 0.47 -39.84 18.60
CA GLY A 518 1.55 -39.27 19.43
C GLY A 518 2.62 -38.50 18.64
N PHE A 519 2.29 -38.05 17.43
CA PHE A 519 3.15 -37.25 16.55
C PHE A 519 2.82 -35.76 16.55
N ALA A 520 1.82 -35.35 17.34
CA ALA A 520 1.49 -33.95 17.62
C ALA A 520 0.75 -33.86 18.96
N GLN A 521 0.68 -32.67 19.54
CA GLN A 521 -0.18 -32.35 20.69
C GLN A 521 -1.00 -31.12 20.38
N VAL A 522 -2.27 -31.11 20.79
CA VAL A 522 -3.08 -29.88 20.78
C VAL A 522 -2.52 -28.92 21.83
N ALA A 523 -2.32 -27.66 21.44
CA ALA A 523 -1.97 -26.59 22.36
C ALA A 523 -3.25 -25.91 22.84
N THR A 524 -3.49 -25.94 24.15
CA THR A 524 -4.64 -25.31 24.83
C THR A 524 -4.26 -24.05 25.56
#